data_AF-A0A813GAP1-F1
#
_entry.id   AF-A0A813GAP1-F1
#
_cell.length_a   1.000
_cell.length_b   1.000
_cell.length_c   1.000
_cell.angle_alpha   90.00
_cell.angle_beta   90.00
_cell.angle_gamma   90.00
#
_symmetry.space_group_name_H-M   'P 1'
#
loop_
_entity.id
_entity.type
_entity.pdbx_description
1 polymer ?
#
loop_
_entity_poly.entity_id
_entity_poly.type
_entity_poly.pdbx_seq_one_letter_code
_entity_poly.pdbx_strand_id
1 'polypeptide(L)'
;VTQTHKWANTEASWNELFTFKLTGLASCTKIELALLDQDALSAHDLVYDPQVLNCDHLASHTYYNWRENKPHEGIALQETITFDTWPRKGKVVGGGLPCFQCCRRRAANAGISTKFDKSFFAKLHVQLEIVPVEYALEEPVEQGAFAPPKDRLSMQMLATNPMKTAKVMLGPKLYRQARLSIGGFVGLLTAIMILTIVYFVVTLIGSGKQAAK
;
A
#
# COMPACT_ATOMS: atom_id res chain seq x y z
N VAL A 1 12.11 -2.73 4.66
CA VAL A 1 10.96 -1.87 4.33
C VAL A 1 10.73 -1.94 2.83
N THR A 2 10.14 -3.06 2.47
CA THR A 2 9.49 -3.43 1.20
C THR A 2 8.65 -2.27 0.64
N GLN A 3 8.55 -2.19 -0.69
CA GLN A 3 7.86 -1.10 -1.39
C GLN A 3 6.34 -1.04 -1.13
N THR A 4 5.80 -1.95 -0.32
CA THR A 4 4.41 -2.02 0.15
C THR A 4 3.93 -0.68 0.71
N HIS A 5 4.76 0.02 1.49
CA HIS A 5 4.45 1.35 2.03
C HIS A 5 4.18 2.42 0.96
N LYS A 6 4.89 2.39 -0.17
CA LYS A 6 4.72 3.39 -1.24
C LYS A 6 3.37 3.25 -1.94
N TRP A 7 2.76 2.07 -1.86
CA TRP A 7 1.54 1.71 -2.57
C TRP A 7 0.31 1.71 -1.65
N ALA A 8 0.52 1.48 -0.35
CA ALA A 8 -0.50 1.65 0.68
C ALA A 8 -1.14 3.05 0.65
N ASN A 9 -0.39 4.08 0.24
CA ASN A 9 -0.90 5.45 0.17
C ASN A 9 -1.84 5.72 -1.01
N THR A 10 -1.85 4.86 -2.03
CA THR A 10 -2.60 5.10 -3.27
C THR A 10 -3.84 4.21 -3.39
N GLU A 11 -3.75 2.92 -3.07
CA GLU A 11 -4.81 1.94 -3.39
C GLU A 11 -4.85 0.77 -2.39
N ALA A 12 -5.16 1.03 -1.12
CA ALA A 12 -5.46 -0.05 -0.17
C ALA A 12 -6.86 0.14 0.42
N SER A 13 -7.78 -0.76 0.06
CA SER A 13 -9.14 -0.79 0.59
C SER A 13 -9.37 -2.11 1.32
N TRP A 14 -9.61 -2.02 2.63
CA TRP A 14 -10.05 -3.15 3.44
C TRP A 14 -11.55 -2.98 3.64
N ASN A 15 -12.35 -3.66 2.80
CA ASN A 15 -13.80 -3.66 2.91
C ASN A 15 -14.22 -4.72 3.94
N GLU A 16 -13.65 -4.63 5.13
CA GLU A 16 -13.82 -5.60 6.20
C GLU A 16 -14.69 -5.04 7.31
N LEU A 17 -15.53 -5.89 7.86
CA LEU A 17 -16.40 -5.60 8.97
C LEU A 17 -15.96 -6.40 10.18
N PHE A 18 -15.69 -5.68 11.26
CA PHE A 18 -15.35 -6.27 12.53
C PHE A 18 -16.43 -5.95 13.55
N THR A 19 -16.86 -6.95 14.31
CA THR A 19 -17.79 -6.76 15.42
C THR A 19 -17.13 -7.24 16.71
N PHE A 20 -17.26 -6.46 17.77
CA PHE A 20 -16.66 -6.78 19.06
C PHE A 20 -17.71 -6.60 20.15
N LYS A 21 -17.83 -7.59 21.02
CA LYS A 21 -18.66 -7.45 22.23
C LYS A 21 -17.87 -6.66 23.28
N LEU A 22 -18.37 -5.49 23.63
CA LEU A 22 -17.79 -4.70 24.72
C LEU A 22 -18.15 -5.37 26.06
N THR A 23 -17.14 -5.84 26.79
CA THR A 23 -17.32 -6.44 28.13
C THR A 23 -17.14 -5.43 29.26
N GLY A 24 -16.58 -4.26 28.96
CA GLY A 24 -16.30 -3.19 29.93
C GLY A 24 -17.18 -1.97 29.74
N LEU A 25 -17.02 -0.98 30.62
CA LEU A 25 -17.62 0.34 30.45
C LEU A 25 -17.11 0.98 29.17
N ALA A 26 -18.03 1.35 28.30
CA ALA A 26 -17.68 1.86 26.99
C ALA A 26 -16.88 3.18 27.04
N SER A 27 -17.01 3.95 28.14
CA SER A 27 -16.19 5.14 28.46
C SER A 27 -14.73 4.86 28.86
N CYS A 28 -14.31 3.60 28.88
CA CYS A 28 -12.93 3.20 29.13
C CYS A 28 -12.40 2.33 27.98
N THR A 29 -13.14 2.27 26.87
CA THR A 29 -12.77 1.45 25.73
C THR A 29 -12.12 2.30 24.65
N LYS A 30 -10.99 1.79 24.16
CA LYS A 30 -10.23 2.40 23.07
C LYS A 30 -9.96 1.33 22.03
N ILE A 31 -9.97 1.73 20.78
CA ILE A 31 -9.61 0.86 19.66
C ILE A 31 -8.22 1.26 19.22
N GLU A 32 -7.28 0.34 19.33
CA GLU A 32 -5.93 0.53 18.84
C GLU A 32 -5.80 -0.09 17.45
N LEU A 33 -5.41 0.74 16.48
CA LEU A 33 -5.30 0.38 15.08
C LEU A 33 -3.82 0.40 14.72
N ALA A 34 -3.29 -0.77 14.36
CA ALA A 34 -1.91 -0.94 13.95
C ALA A 34 -1.85 -1.45 12.51
N LEU A 35 -0.99 -0.84 11.70
CA LEU A 35 -0.71 -1.32 10.34
C LEU A 35 0.56 -2.17 10.38
N LEU A 36 0.42 -3.44 9.97
CA LEU A 36 1.48 -4.45 10.00
C LEU A 36 1.84 -4.87 8.57
N ASP A 37 3.13 -5.12 8.32
CA ASP A 37 3.56 -5.75 7.07
C ASP A 37 3.49 -7.27 7.23
N GLN A 38 2.67 -7.91 6.41
CA GLN A 38 2.47 -9.36 6.46
C GLN A 38 3.62 -10.04 5.72
N ASP A 39 4.74 -10.22 6.40
CA ASP A 39 5.83 -11.04 5.88
C ASP A 39 5.52 -12.54 5.95
N ALA A 40 5.80 -13.27 4.87
CA ALA A 40 5.58 -14.72 4.81
C ALA A 40 6.66 -15.52 5.56
N LEU A 41 7.85 -14.95 5.76
CA LEU A 41 9.03 -15.65 6.27
C LEU A 41 9.62 -15.03 7.55
N SER A 42 9.15 -13.85 7.96
CA SER A 42 9.59 -13.14 9.16
C SER A 42 8.42 -12.74 10.04
N ALA A 43 8.71 -12.35 11.29
CA ALA A 43 7.73 -11.74 12.16
C ALA A 43 7.14 -10.48 11.49
N HIS A 44 5.86 -10.22 11.73
CA HIS A 44 5.20 -9.04 11.17
C HIS A 44 5.78 -7.76 11.77
N ASP A 45 6.27 -6.89 10.90
CA ASP A 45 6.86 -5.61 11.30
C ASP A 45 5.79 -4.51 11.35
N LEU A 46 5.87 -3.63 12.35
CA LEU A 46 5.07 -2.41 12.39
C LEU A 46 5.48 -1.45 11.26
N VAL A 47 4.48 -1.07 10.47
CA VAL A 47 4.62 -0.13 9.35
C VAL A 47 4.63 1.31 9.90
N TYR A 48 3.70 1.60 10.80
CA TYR A 48 3.54 2.87 11.49
C TYR A 48 3.31 2.62 13.00
N ASP A 49 3.48 3.67 13.81
CA ASP A 49 3.05 3.60 15.20
C ASP A 49 1.52 3.46 15.27
N PRO A 50 1.00 2.60 16.18
CA PRO A 50 -0.43 2.41 16.33
C PRO A 50 -1.17 3.72 16.62
N GLN A 51 -2.36 3.84 16.05
CA GLN A 51 -3.27 4.95 16.28
C GLN A 51 -4.36 4.52 17.25
N VAL A 52 -4.74 5.39 18.17
CA VAL A 52 -5.74 5.10 19.19
C VAL A 52 -6.99 5.90 18.90
N LEU A 53 -8.11 5.20 18.72
CA LEU A 53 -9.44 5.77 18.58
C LEU A 53 -10.18 5.65 19.92
N ASN A 54 -10.51 6.79 20.51
CA ASN A 54 -11.27 6.84 21.77
C ASN A 54 -12.76 6.67 21.48
N CYS A 55 -13.40 5.70 22.12
CA CYS A 55 -14.82 5.40 21.89
C CYS A 55 -15.76 6.13 22.86
N ASP A 56 -15.22 6.84 23.85
CA ASP A 56 -15.98 7.39 24.97
C ASP A 56 -17.16 8.29 24.55
N HIS A 57 -16.93 9.18 23.59
CA HIS A 57 -17.97 10.09 23.10
C HIS A 57 -19.08 9.35 22.35
N LEU A 58 -18.72 8.42 21.47
CA LEU A 58 -19.69 7.62 20.71
C LEU A 58 -20.50 6.73 21.66
N ALA A 59 -19.81 6.06 22.58
CA ALA A 59 -20.43 5.24 23.61
C ALA A 59 -21.41 6.01 24.47
N SER A 60 -20.99 7.18 24.96
CA SER A 60 -21.84 8.07 25.77
C SER A 60 -23.06 8.51 24.97
N HIS A 61 -22.89 8.87 23.70
CA HIS A 61 -23.98 9.29 22.83
C HIS A 61 -25.00 8.15 22.59
N THR A 62 -24.52 6.95 22.22
CA THR A 62 -25.38 5.76 22.05
C THR A 62 -26.14 5.44 23.34
N TYR A 63 -25.47 5.48 24.49
CA TYR A 63 -26.09 5.23 25.78
C TYR A 63 -27.21 6.24 26.10
N TYR A 64 -26.98 7.54 25.88
CA TYR A 64 -28.02 8.56 26.08
C TYR A 64 -29.22 8.34 25.16
N ASN A 65 -29.01 8.03 23.89
CA ASN A 65 -30.11 7.78 22.95
C ASN A 65 -30.93 6.55 23.33
N TRP A 66 -30.24 5.46 23.68
CA TRP A 66 -30.87 4.24 24.17
C TRP A 66 -31.71 4.51 25.43
N ARG A 67 -31.16 5.22 26.40
CA ARG A 67 -31.84 5.56 27.66
C ARG A 67 -33.11 6.39 27.45
N GLU A 68 -33.09 7.32 26.49
CA GLU A 68 -34.22 8.20 26.18
C GLU A 68 -35.24 7.55 25.22
N ASN A 69 -35.09 6.26 24.89
CA ASN A 69 -35.90 5.54 23.89
C ASN A 69 -35.95 6.26 22.53
N LYS A 70 -34.87 6.96 22.18
CA LYS A 70 -34.73 7.52 20.83
C LYS A 70 -34.44 6.37 19.88
N PRO A 71 -34.95 6.42 18.64
CA PRO A 71 -34.56 5.46 17.63
C PRO A 71 -33.04 5.45 17.53
N HIS A 72 -32.45 4.27 17.34
CA HIS A 72 -31.04 4.13 17.01
C HIS A 72 -30.85 4.73 15.61
N GLU A 73 -30.66 6.04 15.56
CA GLU A 73 -30.16 6.72 14.38
C GLU A 73 -28.77 6.10 14.18
N GLY A 74 -28.58 5.34 13.09
CA GLY A 74 -27.32 4.67 12.74
C GLY A 74 -26.20 5.67 12.43
N ILE A 75 -25.93 6.55 13.38
CA ILE A 75 -24.90 7.58 13.37
C ILE A 75 -23.61 6.83 13.58
N ALA A 76 -23.10 6.31 12.46
CA ALA A 76 -21.78 5.76 12.43
C ALA A 76 -20.79 6.92 12.37
N LEU A 77 -19.86 6.93 13.32
CA LEU A 77 -18.75 7.86 13.32
C LEU A 77 -17.85 7.53 12.12
N GLN A 78 -17.81 8.44 11.15
CA GLN A 78 -16.91 8.35 10.00
C GLN A 78 -15.63 9.12 10.31
N GLU A 79 -14.53 8.41 10.49
CA GLU A 79 -13.23 9.02 10.73
C GLU A 79 -12.19 8.57 9.70
N THR A 80 -11.28 9.49 9.38
CA THR A 80 -10.12 9.20 8.53
C THR A 80 -8.86 9.25 9.38
N ILE A 81 -8.36 8.08 9.72
CA ILE A 81 -7.18 7.91 10.55
C ILE A 81 -5.95 8.00 9.65
N THR A 82 -5.06 8.94 9.93
CA THR A 82 -3.82 9.11 9.18
C THR A 82 -2.67 8.55 10.01
N PHE A 83 -1.98 7.54 9.49
CA PHE A 83 -0.78 6.98 10.10
C PHE A 83 0.42 7.85 9.76
N ASP A 84 0.69 8.85 10.60
CA ASP A 84 1.71 9.87 10.34
C ASP A 84 3.04 9.64 11.08
N THR A 85 3.03 8.71 12.05
CA THR A 85 4.16 8.46 12.95
C THR A 85 4.80 7.11 12.63
N TRP A 86 6.13 7.08 12.56
CA TRP A 86 6.92 5.88 12.28
C TRP A 86 7.40 5.27 13.60
N PRO A 87 7.47 3.92 13.72
CA PRO A 87 8.01 3.29 14.89
C PRO A 87 9.42 3.78 15.13
N ARG A 88 9.66 4.34 16.33
CA ARG A 88 10.99 4.76 16.76
C ARG A 88 11.85 3.51 16.88
N LYS A 89 12.52 3.13 15.79
CA LYS A 89 13.62 2.17 15.86
C LYS A 89 14.55 2.69 16.94
N GLY A 90 14.80 1.86 17.96
CA GLY A 90 15.49 2.25 19.18
C GLY A 90 16.64 3.20 18.88
N LYS A 91 16.77 4.25 19.71
CA LYS A 91 17.77 5.33 19.56
C LYS A 91 18.99 4.80 18.84
N VAL A 92 19.30 5.33 17.67
CA VAL A 92 20.59 5.08 17.04
C VAL A 92 21.63 5.66 18.00
N VAL A 93 22.07 4.84 18.96
CA VAL A 93 23.19 5.15 19.85
C VAL A 93 24.43 4.98 18.98
N GLY A 94 24.66 5.96 18.12
CA GLY A 94 25.71 5.97 17.12
C GLY A 94 26.14 7.40 16.93
N GLY A 95 27.04 7.83 17.82
CA GLY A 95 27.60 9.17 17.86
C GLY A 95 28.22 9.60 16.54
N GLY A 96 27.99 10.86 16.21
CA GLY A 96 28.54 11.52 15.03
C GLY A 96 27.60 12.62 14.60
N LEU A 97 27.84 13.84 15.11
CA LEU A 97 27.20 15.05 14.60
C LEU A 97 27.33 15.05 13.06
N PRO A 98 26.23 14.95 12.30
CA PRO A 98 26.32 15.05 10.85
C PRO A 98 26.79 16.46 10.52
N CYS A 99 27.85 16.59 9.73
CA CYS A 99 28.35 17.91 9.36
C CYS A 99 27.22 18.69 8.67
N PHE A 100 26.81 19.79 9.30
CA PHE A 100 25.60 20.53 8.95
C PHE A 100 25.60 21.04 7.50
N GLN A 101 26.76 21.11 6.85
CA GLN A 101 26.91 21.63 5.49
C GLN A 101 26.96 20.54 4.41
N CYS A 102 27.60 19.38 4.62
CA CYS A 102 27.66 18.35 3.57
C CYS A 102 26.37 17.50 3.52
N CYS A 103 25.73 17.24 4.66
CA CYS A 103 24.47 16.49 4.70
C CYS A 103 23.29 17.29 4.15
N ARG A 104 23.27 18.62 4.31
CA ARG A 104 22.22 19.49 3.75
C ARG A 104 22.29 19.56 2.21
N ARG A 105 23.50 19.63 1.64
CA ARG A 105 23.70 19.55 0.17
C ARG A 105 23.39 18.16 -0.39
N ARG A 106 23.75 17.07 0.30
CA ARG A 106 23.36 15.72 -0.13
C ARG A 106 21.84 15.49 -0.03
N ALA A 107 21.18 15.98 1.01
CA ALA A 107 19.72 15.89 1.14
C ALA A 107 19.00 16.69 0.05
N ALA A 108 19.44 17.92 -0.22
CA ALA A 108 18.89 18.76 -1.30
C ALA A 108 19.14 18.15 -2.69
N ASN A 109 20.36 17.67 -2.97
CA ASN A 109 20.71 17.07 -4.27
C ASN A 109 20.11 15.68 -4.48
N ALA A 110 19.80 14.95 -3.39
CA ALA A 110 19.06 13.69 -3.46
C ALA A 110 17.54 13.90 -3.69
N GLY A 111 17.08 15.14 -3.79
CA GLY A 111 15.65 15.45 -3.92
C GLY A 111 14.84 15.09 -2.68
N ILE A 112 15.50 14.96 -1.52
CA ILE A 112 14.84 14.72 -0.25
C ILE A 112 14.29 16.06 0.20
N SER A 113 13.10 16.39 -0.31
CA SER A 113 12.30 17.49 0.21
C SER A 113 12.18 17.33 1.72
N THR A 114 12.69 18.29 2.48
CA THR A 114 12.50 18.35 3.94
C THR A 114 11.04 18.65 4.31
N LYS A 115 10.21 18.99 3.31
CA LYS A 115 8.75 18.94 3.43
C LYS A 115 8.32 17.53 3.08
N PHE A 116 8.16 16.68 4.09
CA PHE A 116 7.37 15.46 3.95
C PHE A 116 5.97 15.90 3.54
N ASP A 117 5.60 15.63 2.29
CA ASP A 117 4.26 15.89 1.83
C ASP A 117 3.32 14.92 2.56
N LYS A 118 2.28 15.46 3.21
CA LYS A 118 1.31 14.68 3.99
C LYS A 118 0.53 13.70 3.10
N SER A 119 0.60 13.86 1.77
CA SER A 119 0.07 12.89 0.80
C SER A 119 0.74 11.51 0.87
N PHE A 120 1.90 11.38 1.52
CA PHE A 120 2.62 10.11 1.67
C PHE A 120 2.29 9.31 2.94
N PHE A 121 1.30 9.73 3.73
CA PHE A 121 0.87 8.94 4.89
C PHE A 121 -0.28 8.02 4.52
N ALA A 122 -0.27 6.81 5.09
CA ALA A 122 -1.37 5.88 4.90
C ALA A 122 -2.61 6.42 5.60
N LYS A 123 -3.76 6.33 4.94
CA LYS A 123 -5.04 6.76 5.48
C LYS A 123 -5.96 5.57 5.56
N LEU A 124 -6.62 5.41 6.70
CA LEU A 124 -7.64 4.41 6.93
C LEU A 124 -8.96 5.12 7.19
N HIS A 125 -9.93 4.89 6.31
CA HIS A 125 -11.29 5.35 6.50
C HIS A 125 -12.03 4.30 7.33
N VAL A 126 -12.47 4.67 8.53
CA VAL A 126 -13.18 3.79 9.46
C VAL A 126 -14.57 4.35 9.67
N GLN A 127 -15.56 3.45 9.62
CA GLN A 127 -16.92 3.72 10.06
C GLN A 127 -17.14 2.91 11.34
N LEU A 128 -17.30 3.61 12.46
CA LEU A 128 -17.49 2.99 13.78
C LEU A 128 -18.94 3.16 14.22
N GLU A 129 -19.56 2.06 14.65
CA GLU A 129 -20.91 2.06 15.19
C GLU A 129 -20.94 1.26 16.50
N ILE A 130 -21.59 1.81 17.53
CA ILE A 130 -21.83 1.13 18.80
C ILE A 130 -23.34 0.93 18.91
N VAL A 131 -23.75 -0.32 19.08
CA VAL A 131 -25.14 -0.74 19.11
C VAL A 131 -25.40 -1.47 20.45
N PRO A 132 -26.56 -1.25 21.11
CA PRO A 132 -26.94 -2.03 22.29
C PRO A 132 -27.06 -3.53 21.96
N VAL A 133 -26.90 -4.36 22.98
CA VAL A 133 -26.85 -5.83 22.79
C VAL A 133 -28.18 -6.37 22.26
N GLU A 134 -29.30 -5.79 22.68
CA GLU A 134 -30.63 -6.20 22.27
C GLU A 134 -30.83 -6.04 20.76
N TYR A 135 -30.48 -4.86 20.22
CA TYR A 135 -30.53 -4.59 18.78
C TYR A 135 -29.56 -5.46 17.99
N ALA A 136 -28.35 -5.70 18.53
CA ALA A 136 -27.37 -6.57 17.87
C ALA A 136 -27.78 -8.05 17.83
N LEU A 137 -28.69 -8.49 18.72
CA LEU A 137 -29.27 -9.84 18.70
C LEU A 137 -30.42 -9.96 17.70
N GLU A 138 -31.19 -8.87 17.50
CA GLU A 138 -32.28 -8.82 16.51
C GLU A 138 -31.73 -8.79 15.08
N GLU A 139 -30.70 -7.98 14.84
CA GLU A 139 -30.05 -7.83 13.54
C GLU A 139 -28.55 -8.18 13.65
N PRO A 140 -28.19 -9.47 13.70
CA PRO A 140 -26.81 -9.89 13.83
C PRO A 140 -26.02 -9.53 12.58
N VAL A 141 -24.92 -8.81 12.79
CA VAL A 141 -24.00 -8.38 11.74
C VAL A 141 -22.95 -9.47 11.49
N GLU A 142 -22.90 -10.00 10.27
CA GLU A 142 -21.92 -11.00 9.86
C GLU A 142 -20.51 -10.38 9.74
N GLN A 143 -19.55 -10.90 10.49
CA GLN A 143 -18.15 -10.51 10.33
C GLN A 143 -17.60 -11.01 9.00
N GLY A 144 -16.82 -10.17 8.31
CA GLY A 144 -16.13 -10.60 7.11
C GLY A 144 -15.81 -9.48 6.13
N ALA A 145 -15.28 -9.87 4.98
CA ALA A 145 -15.03 -8.98 3.87
C ALA A 145 -16.30 -8.84 3.02
N PHE A 146 -16.86 -7.63 2.93
CA PHE A 146 -17.99 -7.32 2.03
C PHE A 146 -17.61 -7.47 0.57
N ALA A 147 -16.36 -7.17 0.26
CA ALA A 147 -15.79 -7.31 -1.06
C ALA A 147 -14.32 -7.71 -0.92
N PRO A 148 -13.80 -8.57 -1.82
CA PRO A 148 -12.38 -8.87 -1.84
C PRO A 148 -11.58 -7.57 -1.99
N PRO A 149 -10.43 -7.43 -1.31
CA PRO A 149 -9.61 -6.24 -1.43
C PRO A 149 -9.22 -6.04 -2.89
N LYS A 150 -9.52 -4.86 -3.43
CA LYS A 150 -9.13 -4.50 -4.80
C LYS A 150 -7.62 -4.37 -4.87
N ASP A 151 -7.06 -4.77 -6.00
CA ASP A 151 -5.63 -4.59 -6.32
C ASP A 151 -4.63 -5.26 -5.37
N ARG A 152 -5.08 -6.24 -4.56
CA ARG A 152 -4.14 -7.13 -3.87
C ARG A 152 -3.33 -7.89 -4.90
N LEU A 153 -2.00 -7.91 -4.72
CA LEU A 153 -1.10 -8.75 -5.50
C LEU A 153 -1.39 -10.23 -5.22
N SER A 154 -2.34 -10.79 -5.95
CA SER A 154 -2.57 -12.23 -5.99
C SER A 154 -1.75 -12.86 -7.12
N MET A 155 -1.44 -14.14 -7.00
CA MET A 155 -0.83 -14.91 -8.11
C MET A 155 -1.72 -14.87 -9.37
N GLN A 156 -3.04 -14.74 -9.19
CA GLN A 156 -3.98 -14.51 -10.30
C GLN A 156 -3.76 -13.14 -10.96
N MET A 157 -3.44 -12.10 -10.20
CA MET A 157 -3.12 -10.78 -10.75
C MET A 157 -1.85 -10.81 -11.60
N LEU A 158 -0.83 -11.57 -11.16
CA LEU A 158 0.39 -11.78 -11.95
C LEU A 158 0.09 -12.44 -13.30
N ALA A 159 -0.80 -13.43 -13.33
CA ALA A 159 -1.19 -14.12 -14.55
C ALA A 159 -2.08 -13.26 -15.48
N THR A 160 -3.02 -12.50 -14.91
CA THR A 160 -3.98 -11.70 -15.69
C THR A 160 -3.42 -10.37 -16.17
N ASN A 161 -2.59 -9.70 -15.36
CA ASN A 161 -2.06 -8.36 -15.64
C ASN A 161 -0.57 -8.22 -15.24
N PRO A 162 0.34 -8.95 -15.91
CA PRO A 162 1.75 -9.03 -15.51
C PRO A 162 2.45 -7.66 -15.51
N MET A 163 2.07 -6.74 -16.40
CA MET A 163 2.63 -5.39 -16.45
C MET A 163 2.23 -4.54 -15.23
N LYS A 164 0.98 -4.66 -14.76
CA LYS A 164 0.54 -3.96 -13.53
C LYS A 164 1.29 -4.54 -12.34
N THR A 165 1.38 -5.88 -12.24
CA THR A 165 2.14 -6.56 -11.18
C THR A 165 3.61 -6.19 -11.16
N ALA A 166 4.30 -6.17 -12.31
CA ALA A 166 5.70 -5.77 -12.40
C ALA A 166 5.89 -4.30 -11.97
N LYS A 167 4.94 -3.42 -12.33
CA LYS A 167 4.94 -2.02 -11.88
C LYS A 167 4.78 -1.91 -10.36
N VAL A 168 3.95 -2.78 -9.75
CA VAL A 168 3.80 -2.91 -8.29
C VAL A 168 5.11 -3.31 -7.64
N MET A 169 5.66 -4.45 -8.07
CA MET A 169 6.82 -5.06 -7.42
C MET A 169 8.09 -4.21 -7.56
N LEU A 170 8.33 -3.63 -8.74
CA LEU A 170 9.52 -2.82 -9.00
C LEU A 170 9.36 -1.37 -8.49
N GLY A 171 8.12 -0.88 -8.40
CA GLY A 171 7.84 0.54 -8.18
C GLY A 171 8.11 1.40 -9.41
N PRO A 172 7.65 2.67 -9.41
CA PRO A 172 7.56 3.48 -10.63
C PRO A 172 8.91 3.82 -11.28
N LYS A 173 9.95 4.08 -10.46
CA LYS A 173 11.28 4.44 -10.96
C LYS A 173 11.99 3.23 -11.60
N LEU A 174 12.06 2.10 -10.89
CA LEU A 174 12.70 0.89 -11.42
C LEU A 174 11.89 0.29 -12.57
N TYR A 175 10.56 0.33 -12.52
CA TYR A 175 9.72 -0.10 -13.63
C TYR A 175 9.99 0.71 -14.91
N ARG A 176 10.13 2.04 -14.80
CA ARG A 176 10.49 2.88 -15.96
C ARG A 176 11.88 2.54 -16.50
N GLN A 177 12.86 2.35 -15.63
CA GLN A 177 14.21 1.95 -16.04
C GLN A 177 14.22 0.57 -16.70
N ALA A 178 13.56 -0.42 -16.11
CA ALA A 178 13.42 -1.77 -16.65
C ALA A 178 12.70 -1.77 -18.01
N ARG A 179 11.64 -0.98 -18.16
CA ARG A 179 10.93 -0.85 -19.44
C ARG A 179 11.83 -0.28 -20.54
N LEU A 180 12.65 0.73 -20.21
CA LEU A 180 13.59 1.33 -21.17
C LEU A 180 14.72 0.37 -21.54
N SER A 181 15.29 -0.35 -20.57
CA SER A 181 16.36 -1.32 -20.83
C SER A 181 15.87 -2.51 -21.65
N ILE A 182 14.70 -3.07 -21.32
CA ILE A 182 14.09 -4.16 -22.09
C ILE A 182 13.73 -3.69 -23.50
N GLY A 183 13.13 -2.50 -23.65
CA GLY A 183 12.80 -1.93 -24.96
C GLY A 183 14.04 -1.72 -25.84
N GLY A 184 15.12 -1.18 -25.26
CA GLY A 184 16.40 -1.03 -25.96
C GLY A 184 17.02 -2.37 -26.36
N PHE A 185 16.97 -3.37 -25.49
CA PHE A 185 17.49 -4.71 -25.77
C PHE A 185 16.70 -5.39 -26.90
N VAL A 186 15.37 -5.35 -26.86
CA VAL A 186 14.52 -5.89 -27.94
C VAL A 186 14.77 -5.17 -29.26
N GLY A 187 14.91 -3.84 -29.23
CA GLY A 187 15.26 -3.04 -30.42
C GLY A 187 16.64 -3.38 -31.00
N LEU A 188 17.62 -3.68 -30.15
CA LEU A 188 18.94 -4.15 -30.59
C LEU A 188 18.84 -5.53 -31.25
N LEU A 189 18.10 -6.47 -30.65
CA LEU A 189 17.90 -7.80 -31.22
C LEU A 189 17.19 -7.77 -32.57
N THR A 190 16.17 -6.92 -32.73
CA THR A 190 15.48 -6.77 -34.02
C THR A 190 16.39 -6.17 -35.08
N ALA A 191 17.23 -5.18 -34.72
CA ALA A 191 18.22 -4.63 -35.63
C ALA A 191 19.24 -5.69 -36.09
N ILE A 192 19.76 -6.50 -35.18
CA ILE A 192 20.69 -7.61 -35.50
C ILE A 192 20.02 -8.62 -36.44
N MET A 193 18.75 -8.98 -36.19
CA MET A 193 18.00 -9.88 -37.06
C MET A 193 17.83 -9.33 -38.48
N ILE A 194 17.49 -8.05 -38.61
CA ILE A 194 17.36 -7.38 -39.92
C ILE A 194 18.70 -7.37 -40.66
N LEU A 195 19.79 -6.99 -39.99
CA LEU A 195 21.14 -6.98 -40.58
C LEU A 195 21.56 -8.38 -41.04
N THR A 196 21.22 -9.41 -40.27
CA THR A 196 21.49 -10.80 -40.62
C THR A 196 20.73 -11.22 -41.87
N ILE A 197 19.43 -10.88 -41.98
CA ILE A 197 18.61 -11.15 -43.17
C ILE A 197 19.19 -10.43 -44.40
N VAL A 198 19.52 -9.15 -44.28
CA VAL A 198 20.12 -8.37 -45.38
C VAL A 198 21.44 -9.00 -45.83
N TYR A 199 22.29 -9.40 -44.88
CA TYR A 199 23.55 -10.08 -45.17
C TYR A 199 23.32 -11.38 -45.96
N PHE A 200 22.38 -12.23 -45.52
CA PHE A 200 22.05 -13.47 -46.23
C PHE A 200 21.54 -13.22 -47.65
N VAL A 201 20.67 -12.22 -47.85
CA VAL A 201 20.14 -11.87 -49.18
C VAL A 201 21.26 -11.40 -50.11
N VAL A 202 22.15 -10.53 -49.63
CA VAL A 202 23.30 -10.04 -50.42
C VAL A 202 24.24 -11.18 -50.78
N THR A 203 24.57 -12.06 -49.84
CA THR A 203 25.43 -13.22 -50.09
C THR A 203 24.80 -14.18 -51.11
N LEU A 204 23.49 -14.46 -51.01
CA LEU A 204 22.78 -15.32 -51.98
C LEU A 204 22.81 -14.75 -53.40
N ILE A 205 22.55 -13.45 -53.55
CA ILE A 205 22.62 -12.76 -54.85
C ILE A 205 24.07 -12.76 -55.39
N GLY A 206 25.05 -12.58 -54.52
CA GLY A 206 26.48 -12.60 -54.87
C GLY A 206 26.94 -13.96 -55.38
N SER A 207 26.60 -15.04 -54.68
CA SER A 207 26.96 -16.41 -55.07
C SER A 207 26.35 -16.83 -56.41
N GLY A 208 25.10 -16.43 -56.69
CA GLY A 208 24.47 -16.70 -57.98
C GLY A 208 25.20 -16.10 -59.18
N LYS A 209 25.85 -14.94 -59.01
CA LYS A 209 26.65 -14.32 -60.07
C LYS A 209 27.98 -15.02 -60.33
N GLN A 210 28.56 -15.70 -59.34
CA GLN A 210 29.79 -16.47 -59.52
C GLN A 210 29.55 -17.82 -60.20
N ALA A 211 28.41 -18.46 -59.95
CA ALA A 211 28.05 -19.72 -60.61
C ALA A 211 27.72 -19.55 -62.11
N ALA A 212 27.44 -18.33 -62.58
CA ALA A 212 27.13 -18.01 -63.97
C ALA A 212 28.34 -17.57 -64.81
N LYS A 213 29.53 -17.49 -64.22
CA LYS A 213 30.80 -17.22 -64.91
C LYS A 213 31.63 -18.50 -65.03
#